data_AF-A0A2N9Y6P2-F1
#
_entry.id   AF-A0A2N9Y6P2-F1
#
_cell.length_a   1.000
_cell.length_b   1.000
_cell.length_c   1.000
_cell.angle_alpha   90.00
_cell.angle_beta   90.00
_cell.angle_gamma   90.00
#
_symmetry.space_group_name_H-M   'P 1'
#
loop_
_entity.id
_entity.type
_entity.pdbx_description
1 polymer ?
#
loop_
_entity_poly.entity_id
_entity_poly.type
_entity_poly.pdbx_seq_one_letter_code
_entity_poly.pdbx_strand_id
1 'polypeptide(L)'
;MEDLISSKTMLQPAFELLLKINKEEALYIIKSWYLSRNISRAITDPVEDLDIMFTDIKEILGEEELDKLLKNKKFLKKNMKNKIIKRRLREAIRFAKEED
;
A
#
# COMPACT_ATOMS: atom_id res chain seq x y z
N MET A 1 -0.13 -14.55 13.00
CA MET A 1 -0.29 -14.23 11.56
C MET A 1 0.30 -12.85 11.26
N GLU A 2 0.08 -11.86 12.13
CA GLU A 2 0.73 -10.54 12.09
C GLU A 2 2.28 -10.60 12.08
N ASP A 3 2.90 -11.52 12.84
CA ASP A 3 4.36 -11.65 12.88
C ASP A 3 5.00 -12.19 11.59
N LEU A 4 4.26 -12.97 10.79
CA LEU A 4 4.77 -13.49 9.51
C LEU A 4 4.85 -12.41 8.43
N ILE A 5 3.94 -11.44 8.50
CA ILE A 5 3.86 -10.28 7.58
C ILE A 5 4.98 -9.27 7.89
N SER A 6 5.70 -9.43 9.01
CA SER A 6 6.80 -8.53 9.37
C SER A 6 8.14 -8.89 8.71
N SER A 7 8.25 -10.02 8.01
CA SER A 7 9.44 -10.37 7.24
C SER A 7 9.30 -9.88 5.79
N LYS A 8 10.20 -8.98 5.39
CA LYS A 8 10.18 -8.23 4.11
C LYS A 8 10.02 -9.14 2.87
N THR A 9 10.54 -10.37 2.93
CA THR A 9 10.57 -11.32 1.81
C THR A 9 9.25 -12.09 1.61
N MET A 10 8.41 -12.22 2.64
CA MET A 10 7.11 -12.89 2.54
C MET A 10 5.96 -11.90 2.33
N LEU A 11 6.23 -10.60 2.43
CA LEU A 11 5.21 -9.55 2.50
C LEU A 11 4.43 -9.41 1.19
N GLN A 12 5.10 -9.53 0.03
CA GLN A 12 4.45 -9.43 -1.28
C GLN A 12 3.61 -10.68 -1.60
N PRO A 13 4.13 -11.93 -1.57
CA PRO A 13 3.29 -13.10 -1.85
C PRO A 13 2.18 -13.31 -0.83
N ALA A 14 2.43 -12.96 0.45
CA ALA A 14 1.40 -13.02 1.48
C ALA A 14 0.33 -11.95 1.28
N PHE A 15 0.69 -10.76 0.81
CA PHE A 15 -0.28 -9.70 0.52
C PHE A 15 -1.17 -10.07 -0.67
N GLU A 16 -0.59 -10.53 -1.77
CA GLU A 16 -1.34 -11.00 -2.94
C GLU A 16 -2.32 -12.12 -2.57
N LEU A 17 -1.83 -13.13 -1.82
CA LEU A 17 -2.67 -14.23 -1.34
C LEU A 17 -3.76 -13.73 -0.40
N LEU A 18 -3.43 -12.83 0.53
CA LEU A 18 -4.39 -12.24 1.45
C LEU A 18 -5.46 -11.45 0.70
N LEU A 19 -5.09 -10.72 -0.34
CA LEU A 19 -6.01 -9.95 -1.17
C LEU A 19 -7.03 -10.86 -1.87
N LYS A 20 -6.59 -12.05 -2.33
CA LYS A 20 -7.44 -13.07 -2.96
C LYS A 20 -8.38 -13.76 -1.98
N ILE A 21 -7.96 -14.03 -0.74
CA ILE A 21 -8.76 -14.78 0.25
C ILE A 21 -9.60 -13.87 1.17
N ASN A 22 -9.11 -12.67 1.49
CA ASN A 22 -9.72 -11.74 2.42
C ASN A 22 -9.31 -10.28 2.08
N LYS A 23 -10.01 -9.71 1.10
CA LYS A 23 -9.77 -8.33 0.66
C LYS A 23 -9.88 -7.29 1.79
N GLU A 24 -10.77 -7.48 2.76
CA GLU A 24 -11.01 -6.48 3.80
C GLU A 24 -9.81 -6.36 4.72
N GLU A 25 -9.23 -7.50 5.11
CA GLU A 25 -8.02 -7.58 5.91
C GLU A 25 -6.81 -7.03 5.13
N ALA A 26 -6.64 -7.39 3.86
CA ALA A 26 -5.57 -6.86 3.02
C ALA A 26 -5.63 -5.32 2.91
N LEU A 27 -6.81 -4.78 2.62
CA LEU A 27 -7.02 -3.33 2.56
C LEU A 27 -6.87 -2.67 3.94
N TYR A 28 -7.22 -3.36 5.03
CA TYR A 28 -6.98 -2.91 6.39
C TYR A 28 -5.48 -2.84 6.71
N ILE A 29 -4.66 -3.79 6.25
CA ILE A 29 -3.21 -3.77 6.45
C ILE A 29 -2.57 -2.59 5.74
N ILE A 30 -2.90 -2.32 4.46
CA ILE A 30 -2.42 -1.10 3.79
C ILE A 30 -2.87 0.13 4.58
N LYS A 31 -4.14 0.19 4.94
CA LYS A 31 -4.66 1.31 5.73
C LYS A 31 -3.90 1.44 7.04
N SER A 32 -3.63 0.39 7.79
CA SER A 32 -2.96 0.47 9.09
C SER A 32 -1.47 0.81 8.93
N TRP A 33 -0.75 0.17 8.02
CA TRP A 33 0.68 0.41 7.78
C TRP A 33 0.95 1.83 7.30
N TYR A 34 0.09 2.37 6.44
CA TYR A 34 0.25 3.71 5.90
C TYR A 34 -0.51 4.79 6.71
N LEU A 35 -1.74 4.58 7.20
CA LEU A 35 -2.51 5.61 7.94
C LEU A 35 -2.09 5.77 9.40
N SER A 36 -1.67 4.69 10.05
CA SER A 36 -1.48 4.70 11.51
C SER A 36 -0.06 5.10 11.90
N ARG A 37 0.92 4.91 11.00
CA ARG A 37 2.33 5.14 11.27
C ARG A 37 2.79 6.51 10.77
N ASN A 38 3.63 7.17 11.57
CA ASN A 38 4.43 8.28 11.06
C ASN A 38 5.63 7.72 10.29
N ILE A 39 5.40 7.40 9.03
CA ILE A 39 6.40 6.75 8.17
C ILE A 39 7.61 7.64 7.84
N SER A 40 7.60 8.93 8.21
CA SER A 40 8.81 9.77 8.16
C SER A 40 9.88 9.41 9.19
N ARG A 41 9.52 8.59 10.20
CA ARG A 41 10.42 8.14 11.27
C ARG A 41 10.69 6.63 11.22
N ALA A 42 10.23 5.95 10.16
CA ALA A 42 10.48 4.53 10.01
C ALA A 42 11.99 4.29 9.76
N ILE A 43 12.55 3.29 10.43
CA ILE A 43 13.96 2.87 10.27
C ILE A 43 14.15 2.19 8.91
N THR A 44 13.09 1.56 8.39
CA THR A 44 13.02 0.97 7.06
C THR A 44 12.21 1.85 6.12
N ASP A 45 12.44 1.70 4.82
CA ASP A 45 11.67 2.34 3.77
C ASP A 45 10.26 1.74 3.68
N PRO A 46 9.23 2.43 4.17
CA PRO A 46 7.93 1.82 4.40
C PRO A 46 7.01 1.93 3.18
N VAL A 47 7.45 2.60 2.11
CA VAL A 47 6.72 2.84 0.87
C VAL A 47 7.39 2.15 -0.32
N GLU A 48 8.36 1.27 -0.04
CA GLU A 48 9.12 0.53 -1.05
C GLU A 48 8.25 -0.42 -1.85
N ASP A 49 7.30 -1.09 -1.18
CA ASP A 49 6.44 -2.12 -1.77
C ASP A 49 5.08 -1.58 -2.25
N LEU A 50 4.85 -0.26 -2.19
CA LEU A 50 3.53 0.32 -2.51
C LEU A 50 3.17 0.20 -3.99
N ASP A 51 4.16 0.29 -4.87
CA ASP A 51 3.98 0.13 -6.30
C ASP A 51 3.41 -1.27 -6.61
N ILE A 52 4.04 -2.32 -6.10
CA ILE A 52 3.62 -3.71 -6.26
C ILE A 52 2.26 -3.94 -5.60
N MET A 53 2.06 -3.50 -4.34
CA MET A 53 0.77 -3.68 -3.66
C MET A 53 -0.39 -2.98 -4.37
N PHE A 54 -0.17 -1.78 -4.93
CA PHE A 54 -1.21 -1.09 -5.70
C PHE A 54 -1.48 -1.78 -7.04
N THR A 55 -0.45 -2.31 -7.70
CA THR A 55 -0.60 -3.13 -8.88
C THR A 55 -1.41 -4.39 -8.57
N ASP A 56 -1.08 -5.13 -7.50
CA ASP A 56 -1.85 -6.30 -7.06
C ASP A 56 -3.32 -5.96 -6.82
N ILE A 57 -3.61 -4.80 -6.18
CA ILE A 57 -4.99 -4.33 -5.99
C ILE A 57 -5.69 -4.08 -7.33
N LYS A 58 -5.03 -3.40 -8.27
CA LYS A 58 -5.59 -3.16 -9.61
C LYS A 58 -5.84 -4.46 -10.35
N GLU A 59 -4.88 -5.38 -10.36
CA GLU A 59 -4.94 -6.62 -11.13
C GLU A 59 -5.94 -7.63 -10.53
N ILE A 60 -6.04 -7.71 -9.21
CA ILE A 60 -6.88 -8.71 -8.52
C ILE A 60 -8.28 -8.18 -8.21
N LEU A 61 -8.40 -6.93 -7.73
CA LEU A 61 -9.67 -6.34 -7.32
C LEU A 61 -10.26 -5.37 -8.36
N GLY A 62 -9.48 -5.00 -9.37
CA GLY A 62 -9.88 -4.06 -10.42
C GLY A 62 -9.51 -2.61 -10.10
N GLU A 63 -9.45 -1.80 -11.15
CA GLU A 63 -9.08 -0.38 -11.05
C GLU A 63 -10.02 0.42 -10.14
N GLU A 64 -11.32 0.11 -10.13
CA GLU A 64 -12.30 0.81 -9.29
C GLU A 64 -11.96 0.71 -7.79
N GLU A 65 -11.46 -0.44 -7.35
CA GLU A 65 -11.13 -0.68 -5.95
C GLU A 65 -9.83 0.02 -5.55
N LEU A 66 -8.83 0.03 -6.44
CA LEU A 66 -7.64 0.86 -6.29
C LEU A 66 -8.05 2.34 -6.16
N ASP A 67 -8.95 2.81 -7.02
CA ASP A 67 -9.42 4.19 -7.01
C ASP A 67 -10.14 4.56 -5.71
N LYS A 68 -10.98 3.68 -5.17
CA LYS A 68 -11.63 3.86 -3.86
C LYS A 68 -10.62 3.96 -2.72
N LEU A 69 -9.61 3.10 -2.74
CA LEU A 69 -8.53 3.11 -1.75
C LEU A 69 -7.77 4.44 -1.79
N LEU A 70 -7.38 4.90 -2.98
CA LEU A 70 -6.61 6.13 -3.17
C LEU A 70 -7.43 7.40 -2.88
N LYS A 71 -8.75 7.40 -3.14
CA LYS A 71 -9.66 8.52 -2.80
C LYS A 71 -9.88 8.69 -1.30
N ASN A 72 -9.45 7.74 -0.46
CA ASN A 72 -9.56 7.86 0.98
C ASN A 72 -8.67 8.99 1.51
N LYS A 73 -9.26 10.18 1.78
CA LYS A 73 -8.52 11.37 2.25
C LYS A 73 -7.66 11.12 3.49
N LYS A 74 -8.02 10.16 4.35
CA LYS A 74 -7.19 9.81 5.52
C LYS A 74 -5.84 9.24 5.07
N PHE A 75 -5.82 8.45 3.99
CA PHE A 75 -4.67 7.71 3.46
C PHE A 75 -3.54 8.65 3.06
N LEU A 76 -3.90 9.72 2.37
CA LEU A 76 -2.93 10.66 1.83
C LEU A 76 -2.55 11.76 2.85
N LYS A 77 -3.47 12.20 3.72
CA LYS A 77 -3.28 13.43 4.54
C LYS A 77 -2.16 13.33 5.58
N LYS A 78 -1.98 12.19 6.23
CA LYS A 78 -0.93 12.01 7.27
C LYS A 78 0.47 11.86 6.67
N ASN A 79 0.58 11.16 5.54
CA ASN A 79 1.85 10.81 4.91
C ASN A 79 2.39 11.89 3.97
N MET A 80 1.51 12.72 3.40
CA MET A 80 1.90 13.83 2.52
C MET A 80 2.63 14.99 3.22
N LYS A 81 2.80 14.96 4.55
CA LYS A 81 3.59 15.96 5.30
C LYS A 81 5.09 15.87 5.05
N ASN A 82 5.61 14.67 4.74
CA ASN A 82 7.01 14.48 4.40
C ASN A 82 7.19 14.51 2.87
N LYS A 83 8.09 15.36 2.36
CA LYS A 83 8.30 15.54 0.91
C LYS A 83 8.77 14.26 0.20
N ILE A 84 9.61 13.45 0.84
CA ILE A 84 10.14 12.20 0.28
C ILE A 84 9.02 11.17 0.18
N ILE A 85 8.31 10.94 1.29
CA ILE A 85 7.16 10.01 1.33
C ILE A 85 6.09 10.43 0.32
N LYS A 86 5.81 11.74 0.21
CA LYS A 86 4.87 12.29 -0.78
C LYS A 86 5.33 12.04 -2.22
N ARG A 87 6.63 12.10 -2.52
CA ARG A 87 7.15 11.81 -3.87
C ARG A 87 6.95 10.34 -4.21
N ARG A 88 7.37 9.46 -3.30
CA ARG A 88 7.30 8.01 -3.51
C ARG A 88 5.89 7.46 -3.60
N LEU A 89 4.99 7.96 -2.77
CA LEU A 89 3.58 7.62 -2.86
C LEU A 89 2.98 8.02 -4.21
N ARG A 90 3.41 9.17 -4.77
CA ARG A 90 2.99 9.57 -6.12
C ARG A 90 3.60 8.69 -7.21
N GLU A 91 4.86 8.29 -7.05
CA GLU A 91 5.53 7.36 -7.98
C GLU A 91 4.83 6.00 -7.99
N ALA A 92 4.52 5.43 -6.82
CA ALA A 92 3.78 4.17 -6.70
C ALA A 92 2.37 4.24 -7.29
N ILE A 93 1.64 5.33 -7.02
CA ILE A 93 0.31 5.55 -7.62
C ILE A 93 0.41 5.66 -9.14
N ARG A 94 1.43 6.38 -9.65
CA ARG A 94 1.66 6.52 -11.09
C ARG A 94 1.96 5.16 -11.71
N PHE A 95 2.86 4.39 -11.12
CA PHE A 95 3.24 3.06 -11.61
C PHE A 95 2.03 2.13 -11.71
N ALA A 96 1.22 2.04 -10.66
CA ALA A 96 0.03 1.19 -10.70
C ALA A 96 -1.06 1.69 -11.68
N LYS A 97 -1.12 2.99 -11.95
CA LYS A 97 -2.10 3.58 -12.88
C LYS A 97 -1.66 3.62 -14.34
N GLU A 98 -0.36 3.61 -14.61
CA GLU A 98 0.14 3.49 -15.98
C GLU A 98 -0.33 2.11 -16.52
N GLU A 99 -0.97 2.14 -17.68
CA GLU A 99 -1.25 0.95 -18.49
C GLU A 99 0.00 0.71 -19.34
N ASP A 100 0.45 -0.54 -19.47
CA ASP A 100 1.31 -0.94 -20.59
C ASP A 100 0.57 -0.70 -21.92
#